data_AF-A0A959FWY6-F1
#
_entry.id   AF-A0A959FWY6-F1
#
_cell.length_a   1.000
_cell.length_b   1.000
_cell.length_c   1.000
_cell.angle_alpha   90.00
_cell.angle_beta   90.00
_cell.angle_gamma   90.00
#
_symmetry.space_group_name_H-M   'P 1'
#
loop_
_entity.id
_entity.type
_entity.pdbx_description
1 polymer ?
#
loop_
_entity_poly.entity_id
_entity_poly.type
_entity_poly.pdbx_seq_one_letter_code
_entity_poly.pdbx_strand_id
1 'polypeptide(L)'
;MKDRIAYRRSHWLTNLLLFVVSLTFVLTWLPLLRCTFDGQSYSWGMTYFGQTFMSKGLQGDIWFLMVSLLLFLALFYSAYWSRNRGWFYGLSVVWFVHFWGNLLSEILLEGDALFHGDTLDVHVSIAMIIIPLSLLAAVLIALVIRHDRTTEEVQIPWSGRNRRWMILFLLAPLPIQVLFFATGTPHGTTDEIAVIVTILQALAFFTLFLPRKTSQASMKTAGAPA
;
A
#
# COMPACT_ATOMS: atom_id res chain seq x y z
N MET A 1 -21.29 -17.90 3.10
CA MET A 1 -20.02 -17.26 3.55
C MET A 1 -20.40 -16.25 4.62
N LYS A 2 -19.79 -16.27 5.82
CA LYS A 2 -20.04 -15.24 6.85
C LYS A 2 -19.75 -13.86 6.26
N ASP A 3 -20.66 -12.92 6.47
CA ASP A 3 -20.46 -11.53 6.06
C ASP A 3 -19.24 -10.98 6.79
N ARG A 4 -18.29 -10.41 6.06
CA ARG A 4 -17.14 -9.72 6.69
C ARG A 4 -17.68 -8.48 7.40
N ILE A 5 -17.25 -8.28 8.65
CA ILE A 5 -17.68 -7.17 9.49
C ILE A 5 -16.50 -6.22 9.63
N ALA A 6 -16.71 -4.93 9.32
CA ALA A 6 -15.77 -3.89 9.69
C ALA A 6 -16.10 -3.37 11.09
N TYR A 7 -15.08 -3.17 11.92
CA TYR A 7 -15.17 -2.75 13.33
C TYR A 7 -15.01 -1.23 13.53
N ARG A 8 -14.75 -0.50 12.45
CA ARG A 8 -14.53 0.96 12.45
C ARG A 8 -15.31 1.61 11.33
N ARG A 9 -15.77 2.84 11.56
CA ARG A 9 -16.37 3.69 10.52
C ARG A 9 -15.24 4.28 9.66
N SER A 10 -15.47 4.40 8.35
CA SER A 10 -14.55 5.11 7.46
C SER A 10 -14.42 6.57 7.92
N HIS A 11 -13.18 7.02 8.11
CA HIS A 11 -12.86 8.38 8.52
C HIS A 11 -11.73 8.94 7.64
N TRP A 12 -11.79 10.24 7.33
CA TRP A 12 -10.88 10.85 6.37
C TRP A 12 -9.41 10.79 6.82
N LEU A 13 -9.11 10.96 8.12
CA LEU A 13 -7.74 10.84 8.64
C LEU A 13 -7.15 9.45 8.42
N THR A 14 -7.92 8.41 8.76
CA THR A 14 -7.49 7.01 8.55
C THR A 14 -7.32 6.73 7.07
N ASN A 15 -8.23 7.22 6.22
CA ASN A 15 -8.12 7.06 4.77
C ASN A 15 -6.91 7.79 4.19
N LEU A 16 -6.60 8.98 4.69
CA LEU A 16 -5.42 9.75 4.29
C LEU A 16 -4.14 9.02 4.70
N LEU A 17 -4.06 8.50 5.93
CA LEU A 17 -2.93 7.69 6.36
C LEU A 17 -2.79 6.44 5.48
N LEU A 18 -3.88 5.74 5.19
CA LEU A 18 -3.85 4.56 4.32
C LEU A 18 -3.46 4.90 2.87
N PHE A 19 -3.82 6.08 2.38
CA PHE A 19 -3.36 6.57 1.08
C PHE A 19 -1.84 6.82 1.10
N VAL A 20 -1.29 7.42 2.16
CA VAL A 20 0.16 7.59 2.33
C VAL A 20 0.87 6.23 2.41
N VAL A 21 0.31 5.27 3.15
CA VAL A 21 0.79 3.88 3.17
C VAL A 21 0.78 3.30 1.75
N SER A 22 -0.28 3.52 0.98
CA SER A 22 -0.40 3.08 -0.41
C SER A 22 0.65 3.69 -1.35
N LEU A 23 1.11 4.93 -1.12
CA LEU A 23 2.24 5.51 -1.88
C LEU A 23 3.50 4.69 -1.68
N THR A 24 3.81 4.31 -0.43
CA THR A 24 4.98 3.49 -0.10
C THR A 24 4.81 2.02 -0.54
N PHE A 25 3.57 1.54 -0.59
CA PHE A 25 3.24 0.19 -1.06
C PHE A 25 3.60 -0.02 -2.52
N VAL A 26 3.60 1.04 -3.35
CA VAL A 26 4.07 0.97 -4.75
C VAL A 26 5.47 0.36 -4.84
N LEU A 27 6.36 0.72 -3.91
CA LEU A 27 7.76 0.26 -3.86
C LEU A 27 7.90 -1.22 -3.48
N THR A 28 6.84 -1.83 -2.99
CA THR A 28 6.78 -3.29 -2.77
C THR A 28 6.02 -3.99 -3.89
N TRP A 29 4.86 -3.44 -4.27
CA TRP A 29 3.95 -4.06 -5.23
C TRP A 29 4.51 -4.11 -6.64
N LEU A 30 5.10 -3.00 -7.12
CA LEU A 30 5.65 -2.93 -8.47
C LEU A 30 6.83 -3.89 -8.65
N PRO A 31 7.87 -3.89 -7.79
CA PRO A 31 8.96 -4.85 -7.92
C PRO A 31 8.51 -6.31 -7.83
N LEU A 32 7.51 -6.63 -6.99
CA LEU A 32 6.96 -7.99 -6.92
C LEU A 32 6.34 -8.45 -8.23
N LEU A 33 5.47 -7.62 -8.84
CA LEU A 33 4.85 -7.98 -10.12
C LEU A 33 5.90 -8.09 -11.22
N ARG A 34 6.84 -7.15 -11.31
CA ARG A 34 7.90 -7.19 -12.32
C ARG A 34 8.83 -8.39 -12.13
N CYS A 35 9.27 -8.70 -10.91
CA CYS A 35 10.07 -9.91 -10.65
C CYS A 35 9.34 -11.20 -11.03
N THR A 36 8.01 -11.22 -10.86
CA THR A 36 7.18 -12.38 -11.18
C THR A 36 6.94 -12.54 -12.68
N PHE A 37 6.76 -11.43 -13.41
CA PHE A 37 6.33 -11.47 -14.82
C PHE A 37 7.43 -11.13 -15.83
N ASP A 38 8.31 -10.17 -15.54
CA ASP A 38 9.50 -9.87 -16.35
C ASP A 38 10.60 -10.93 -16.13
N GLY A 39 10.59 -11.59 -14.97
CA GLY A 39 11.58 -12.59 -14.61
C GLY A 39 12.98 -11.98 -14.52
N GLN A 40 13.95 -12.60 -15.20
CA GLN A 40 15.37 -12.22 -15.10
C GLN A 40 15.73 -10.88 -15.76
N SER A 41 14.84 -10.29 -16.57
CA SER A 41 15.10 -8.99 -17.21
C SER A 41 14.92 -7.81 -16.25
N TYR A 42 14.16 -7.99 -15.16
CA TYR A 42 13.98 -6.97 -14.15
C TYR A 42 14.89 -7.21 -12.94
N SER A 43 15.56 -6.14 -12.52
CA SER A 43 16.33 -6.08 -11.30
C SER A 43 15.82 -4.98 -10.38
N TRP A 44 15.77 -5.26 -9.09
CA TRP A 44 15.58 -4.24 -8.07
C TRP A 44 16.62 -4.42 -6.98
N GLY A 45 16.82 -3.36 -6.21
CA GLY A 45 17.59 -3.42 -4.99
C GLY A 45 17.25 -2.26 -4.07
N MET A 46 17.55 -2.45 -2.80
CA MET A 46 17.45 -1.40 -1.78
C MET A 46 18.46 -1.66 -0.67
N THR A 47 18.87 -0.60 0.00
CA THR A 47 19.54 -0.69 1.29
C THR A 47 18.49 -0.65 2.39
N TYR A 48 18.53 -1.62 3.31
CA TYR A 48 17.67 -1.72 4.47
C TYR A 48 18.52 -1.74 5.74
N PHE A 49 18.57 -0.60 6.46
CA PHE A 49 19.37 -0.39 7.66
C PHE A 49 20.83 -0.87 7.50
N GLY A 50 21.48 -0.45 6.41
CA GLY A 50 22.87 -0.79 6.07
C GLY A 50 23.07 -2.18 5.44
N GLN A 51 22.01 -2.98 5.26
CA GLN A 51 22.07 -4.25 4.53
C GLN A 51 21.49 -4.09 3.12
N THR A 52 22.23 -4.50 2.11
CA THR A 52 21.75 -4.45 0.72
C THR A 52 20.96 -5.70 0.39
N PHE A 53 19.74 -5.51 -0.12
CA PHE A 53 18.91 -6.55 -0.72
C PHE A 53 18.83 -6.30 -2.22
N MET A 54 19.08 -7.32 -3.04
CA MET A 54 19.00 -7.20 -4.49
C MET A 54 18.53 -8.51 -5.11
N SER A 55 17.65 -8.42 -6.11
CA SER A 55 17.16 -9.60 -6.83
C SER A 55 16.99 -9.31 -8.31
N LYS A 56 17.25 -10.32 -9.13
CA LYS A 56 16.84 -10.38 -10.54
C LYS A 56 15.79 -11.47 -10.72
N GLY A 57 14.56 -11.09 -11.04
CA GLY A 57 13.42 -12.01 -11.05
C GLY A 57 13.16 -12.66 -9.67
N LEU A 58 12.79 -13.95 -9.70
CA LEU A 58 12.46 -14.75 -8.50
C LEU A 58 13.72 -15.35 -7.83
N GLN A 59 14.65 -14.51 -7.36
CA GLN A 59 15.81 -14.94 -6.55
C GLN A 59 15.54 -14.76 -5.05
N GLY A 60 16.48 -15.23 -4.21
CA GLY A 60 16.29 -15.33 -2.75
C GLY A 60 15.83 -14.04 -2.07
N ASP A 61 16.37 -12.88 -2.44
CA ASP A 61 16.06 -11.61 -1.79
C ASP A 61 14.61 -11.13 -2.04
N ILE A 62 13.86 -11.77 -2.94
CA ILE A 62 12.42 -11.51 -3.11
C ILE A 62 11.63 -11.78 -1.83
N TRP A 63 12.14 -12.62 -0.93
CA TRP A 63 11.53 -12.85 0.38
C TRP A 63 11.37 -11.56 1.19
N PHE A 64 12.29 -10.61 1.04
CA PHE A 64 12.16 -9.30 1.66
C PHE A 64 10.88 -8.59 1.20
N LEU A 65 10.63 -8.53 -0.12
CA LEU A 65 9.41 -7.95 -0.67
C LEU A 65 8.15 -8.71 -0.22
N MET A 66 8.21 -10.04 -0.11
CA MET A 66 7.09 -10.84 0.38
C MET A 66 6.75 -10.51 1.84
N VAL A 67 7.76 -10.33 2.70
CA VAL A 67 7.56 -9.91 4.10
C VAL A 67 6.97 -8.48 4.15
N SER A 68 7.50 -7.55 3.35
CA SER A 68 6.93 -6.21 3.23
C SER A 68 5.48 -6.25 2.75
N LEU A 69 5.14 -7.09 1.76
CA LEU A 69 3.77 -7.28 1.29
C LEU A 69 2.85 -7.73 2.43
N LEU A 70 3.28 -8.72 3.23
CA LEU A 70 2.50 -9.19 4.38
C LEU A 70 2.28 -8.08 5.42
N LEU A 71 3.29 -7.25 5.69
CA LEU A 71 3.16 -6.07 6.54
C LEU A 71 2.08 -5.11 6.01
N PHE A 72 2.14 -4.75 4.72
CA PHE A 72 1.14 -3.86 4.10
C PHE A 72 -0.27 -4.45 4.13
N LEU A 73 -0.43 -5.74 3.78
CA LEU A 73 -1.72 -6.42 3.82
C LEU A 73 -2.29 -6.46 5.24
N ALA A 74 -1.46 -6.77 6.24
CA ALA A 74 -1.85 -6.77 7.64
C ALA A 74 -2.24 -5.35 8.11
N LEU A 75 -1.50 -4.33 7.70
CA LEU A 75 -1.79 -2.93 8.03
C LEU A 75 -3.13 -2.49 7.43
N PHE A 76 -3.37 -2.71 6.13
CA PHE A 76 -4.64 -2.39 5.47
C PHE A 76 -5.81 -3.15 6.10
N TYR A 77 -5.64 -4.45 6.37
CA TYR A 77 -6.65 -5.26 7.03
C TYR A 77 -6.98 -4.73 8.43
N SER A 78 -5.95 -4.48 9.24
CA SER A 78 -6.12 -4.05 10.63
C SER A 78 -6.76 -2.67 10.78
N ALA A 79 -6.71 -1.84 9.74
CA ALA A 79 -7.30 -0.49 9.73
C ALA A 79 -8.82 -0.49 9.88
N TYR A 80 -9.52 -1.50 9.39
CA TYR A 80 -10.99 -1.57 9.45
C TYR A 80 -11.55 -2.90 9.93
N TRP A 81 -10.83 -4.01 9.73
CA TRP A 81 -11.37 -5.36 9.92
C TRP A 81 -10.78 -6.09 11.13
N SER A 82 -9.80 -5.50 11.82
CA SER A 82 -9.38 -5.99 13.14
C SER A 82 -10.21 -5.34 14.24
N ARG A 83 -10.80 -6.17 15.11
CA ARG A 83 -11.47 -5.73 16.34
C ARG A 83 -10.49 -5.10 17.31
N ASN A 84 -9.31 -5.70 17.48
CA ASN A 84 -8.27 -5.13 18.34
C ASN A 84 -7.56 -3.98 17.61
N ARG A 85 -7.75 -2.76 18.13
CA ARG A 85 -7.17 -1.52 17.59
C ARG A 85 -5.67 -1.41 17.80
N GLY A 86 -5.14 -2.06 18.85
CA GLY A 86 -3.71 -2.09 19.14
C GLY A 86 -2.89 -2.65 17.99
N TRP A 87 -3.42 -3.63 17.25
CA TRP A 87 -2.75 -4.16 16.05
C TRP A 87 -2.52 -3.09 14.99
N PHE A 88 -3.53 -2.26 14.71
CA PHE A 88 -3.39 -1.20 13.73
C PHE A 88 -2.37 -0.15 14.17
N TYR A 89 -2.33 0.18 15.48
CA TYR A 89 -1.38 1.14 16.02
C TYR A 89 0.05 0.62 15.93
N GLY A 90 0.26 -0.62 16.39
CA GLY A 90 1.56 -1.29 16.31
C GLY A 90 2.04 -1.43 14.87
N LEU A 91 1.19 -1.92 13.95
CA LEU A 91 1.54 -2.07 12.54
C LEU A 91 1.82 -0.73 11.86
N SER A 92 1.15 0.36 12.24
CA SER A 92 1.44 1.70 11.71
C SER A 92 2.83 2.19 12.14
N VAL A 93 3.21 1.94 13.39
CA VAL A 93 4.57 2.25 13.89
C VAL A 93 5.62 1.37 13.22
N VAL A 94 5.35 0.06 13.07
CA VAL A 94 6.25 -0.86 12.36
C VAL A 94 6.42 -0.43 10.90
N TRP A 95 5.35 -0.07 10.20
CA TRP A 95 5.42 0.48 8.85
C TRP A 95 6.24 1.77 8.80
N PHE A 96 6.05 2.66 9.78
CA PHE A 96 6.82 3.90 9.86
C PHE A 96 8.32 3.62 9.98
N VAL A 97 8.72 2.76 10.91
CA VAL A 97 10.14 2.38 11.09
C VAL A 97 10.67 1.66 9.85
N HIS A 98 9.90 0.71 9.31
CA HIS A 98 10.31 -0.04 8.12
C HIS A 98 10.55 0.86 6.92
N PHE A 99 9.69 1.83 6.66
CA PHE A 99 9.82 2.68 5.47
C PHE A 99 10.60 3.97 5.76
N TRP A 100 10.05 4.85 6.61
CA TRP A 100 10.65 6.14 6.91
C TRP A 100 11.90 6.00 7.76
N GLY A 101 11.89 5.11 8.75
CA GLY A 101 13.07 4.85 9.57
C GLY A 101 14.25 4.36 8.73
N ASN A 102 13.99 3.52 7.73
CA ASN A 102 15.01 3.08 6.80
C ASN A 102 15.60 4.24 5.98
N LEU A 103 14.76 5.02 5.29
CA LEU A 103 15.21 6.13 4.46
C LEU A 103 15.92 7.22 5.27
N LEU A 104 15.42 7.51 6.48
CA LEU A 104 16.08 8.45 7.40
C LEU A 104 17.43 7.90 7.86
N SER A 105 17.55 6.60 8.12
CA SER A 105 18.83 5.98 8.51
C SER A 105 19.87 6.08 7.40
N GLU A 106 19.45 5.89 6.14
CA GLU A 106 20.32 6.05 4.97
C GLU A 106 20.83 7.49 4.86
N ILE A 107 19.93 8.47 4.93
CA ILE A 107 20.30 9.90 4.92
C ILE A 107 21.27 10.26 6.06
N LEU A 108 21.05 9.72 7.25
CA LEU A 108 21.85 10.05 8.43
C LEU A 108 23.22 9.36 8.44
N LEU A 109 23.33 8.14 7.94
CA LEU A 109 24.54 7.33 8.01
C LEU A 109 25.42 7.47 6.76
N GLU A 110 24.80 7.51 5.58
CA GLU A 110 25.49 7.54 4.28
C GLU A 110 25.54 8.96 3.70
N GLY A 111 24.75 9.88 4.26
CA GLY A 111 24.64 11.25 3.79
C GLY A 111 23.46 11.44 2.84
N ASP A 112 23.23 12.70 2.47
CA ASP A 112 22.11 13.06 1.60
C ASP A 112 22.43 12.78 0.13
N ALA A 113 21.51 12.12 -0.56
CA ALA A 113 21.58 11.91 -2.00
C ALA A 113 20.95 13.09 -2.72
N LEU A 114 21.61 13.55 -3.79
CA LEU A 114 21.11 14.61 -4.65
C LEU A 114 20.43 14.01 -5.88
N PHE A 115 19.15 14.33 -6.07
CA PHE A 115 18.52 14.13 -7.36
C PHE A 115 19.10 15.15 -8.34
N HIS A 116 19.79 14.66 -9.37
CA HIS A 116 20.35 15.49 -10.44
C HIS A 116 19.41 15.48 -11.64
N GLY A 117 18.83 16.63 -11.96
CA GLY A 117 18.05 16.82 -13.17
C GLY A 117 18.92 17.42 -14.28
N ASP A 118 19.45 16.58 -15.18
CA ASP A 118 20.35 16.96 -16.28
C ASP A 118 19.81 18.11 -17.16
N THR A 119 18.50 18.24 -17.28
CA THR A 119 17.85 19.22 -18.17
C THR A 119 17.78 20.64 -17.58
N LEU A 120 17.80 20.79 -16.25
CA LEU A 120 17.58 22.07 -15.57
C LEU A 120 18.72 22.45 -14.61
N ASP A 121 19.75 21.62 -14.47
CA ASP A 121 20.84 21.77 -13.49
C ASP A 121 20.31 21.97 -12.06
N VAL A 122 19.16 21.35 -11.76
CA VAL A 122 18.53 21.43 -10.45
C VAL A 122 19.04 20.26 -9.61
N HIS A 123 19.60 20.59 -8.45
CA HIS A 123 20.00 19.63 -7.43
C HIS A 123 18.99 19.67 -6.29
N VAL A 124 18.15 18.62 -6.19
CA VAL A 124 17.21 18.50 -5.07
C VAL A 124 17.73 17.43 -4.12
N SER A 125 18.04 17.84 -2.90
CA SER A 125 18.25 16.96 -1.76
C SER A 125 17.07 16.02 -1.58
N ILE A 126 17.33 14.71 -1.55
CA ILE A 126 16.29 13.72 -1.22
C ILE A 126 15.83 13.95 0.23
N ALA A 127 16.72 14.35 1.14
CA ALA A 127 16.37 14.70 2.51
C ALA A 127 15.32 15.82 2.61
N MET A 128 15.35 16.82 1.72
CA MET A 128 14.32 17.88 1.67
C MET A 128 12.91 17.34 1.37
N ILE A 129 12.79 16.15 0.78
CA ILE A 129 11.51 15.49 0.50
C ILE A 129 11.18 14.49 1.61
N ILE A 130 12.14 13.62 1.96
CA ILE A 130 11.92 12.52 2.89
C ILE A 130 11.67 13.01 4.32
N ILE A 131 12.41 14.00 4.82
CA ILE A 131 12.26 14.48 6.20
C ILE A 131 10.85 15.07 6.42
N PRO A 132 10.34 16.02 5.61
CA PRO A 132 8.99 16.55 5.81
C PRO A 132 7.89 15.50 5.69
N LEU A 133 8.01 14.57 4.72
CA LEU A 133 7.01 13.51 4.54
C LEU A 133 7.02 12.51 5.70
N SER A 134 8.19 12.17 6.24
CA SER A 134 8.28 11.33 7.44
C SER A 134 7.65 12.01 8.65
N LEU A 135 7.88 13.30 8.86
CA LEU A 135 7.26 14.04 9.96
C LEU A 135 5.74 14.09 9.80
N LEU A 136 5.26 14.35 8.58
CA LEU A 136 3.83 14.32 8.26
C LEU A 136 3.23 12.94 8.55
N ALA A 137 3.89 11.86 8.14
CA ALA A 137 3.44 10.50 8.41
C ALA A 137 3.36 10.20 9.92
N ALA A 138 4.37 10.62 10.70
CA ALA A 138 4.37 10.45 12.15
C ALA A 138 3.23 11.22 12.83
N VAL A 139 2.99 12.47 12.42
CA VAL A 139 1.87 13.29 12.90
C VAL A 139 0.53 12.65 12.53
N LEU A 140 0.37 12.17 11.29
CA LEU A 140 -0.85 11.48 10.86
C LEU A 140 -1.11 10.21 11.69
N ILE A 141 -0.09 9.40 11.97
CA ILE A 141 -0.22 8.24 12.86
C ILE A 141 -0.72 8.69 14.24
N ALA A 142 -0.09 9.70 14.85
CA ALA A 142 -0.47 10.20 16.17
C ALA A 142 -1.92 10.72 16.20
N LEU A 143 -2.32 11.49 15.17
CA LEU A 143 -3.68 12.02 15.04
C LEU A 143 -4.72 10.91 14.84
N VAL A 144 -4.42 9.93 13.99
CA VAL A 144 -5.28 8.76 13.77
C VAL A 144 -5.45 7.96 15.05
N ILE A 145 -4.37 7.67 15.78
CA ILE A 145 -4.44 6.95 17.06
C ILE A 145 -5.26 7.73 18.08
N ARG A 146 -5.02 9.04 18.21
CA ARG A 146 -5.77 9.90 19.15
C ARG A 146 -7.26 9.91 18.84
N HIS A 147 -7.63 10.11 17.59
CA HIS A 147 -9.02 10.11 17.14
C HIS A 147 -9.68 8.73 17.28
N ASP A 148 -8.97 7.66 16.92
CA ASP A 148 -9.51 6.31 16.96
C ASP A 148 -9.77 5.86 18.40
N ARG A 149 -8.98 6.30 19.39
CA ARG A 149 -9.24 6.01 20.82
C ARG A 149 -10.54 6.59 21.35
N THR A 150 -11.04 7.69 20.80
CA THR A 150 -12.30 8.32 21.23
C THR A 150 -13.51 7.87 20.39
N THR A 151 -13.28 7.08 19.34
CA THR A 151 -14.34 6.64 18.44
C THR A 151 -14.96 5.33 18.94
N GLU A 152 -16.29 5.22 18.90
CA GLU A 152 -16.99 3.98 19.28
C GLU A 152 -16.72 2.83 18.30
N GLU A 153 -16.74 1.59 18.81
CA GLU A 153 -16.69 0.40 17.97
C GLU A 153 -18.04 0.25 17.25
N VAL A 154 -18.00 0.05 15.93
CA VAL A 154 -19.20 -0.14 15.12
C VAL A 154 -19.09 -1.44 14.36
N GLN A 155 -20.20 -2.12 14.12
CA GLN A 155 -20.22 -3.33 13.29
C GLN A 155 -20.92 -3.01 11.97
N ILE A 156 -20.15 -2.91 10.90
CA ILE A 156 -20.67 -2.59 9.57
C ILE A 156 -20.54 -3.85 8.70
N PRO A 157 -21.65 -4.53 8.36
CA PRO A 157 -21.61 -5.67 7.45
C PRO A 157 -21.26 -5.22 6.04
N TRP A 158 -20.38 -5.95 5.38
CA TRP A 158 -19.90 -5.57 4.06
C TRP A 158 -20.90 -5.93 2.96
N SER A 159 -21.21 -4.97 2.07
CA SER A 159 -22.16 -5.21 0.97
C SER A 159 -21.53 -5.97 -0.21
N GLY A 160 -22.19 -7.05 -0.64
CA GLY A 160 -21.66 -7.94 -1.70
C GLY A 160 -21.49 -7.30 -3.09
N ARG A 161 -22.24 -6.24 -3.40
CA ARG A 161 -22.13 -5.52 -4.69
C ARG A 161 -20.81 -4.74 -4.80
N ASN A 162 -20.36 -4.13 -3.70
CA ASN A 162 -19.07 -3.41 -3.67
C ASN A 162 -17.88 -4.36 -3.72
N ARG A 163 -18.01 -5.55 -3.10
CA ARG A 163 -17.01 -6.60 -3.14
C ARG A 163 -16.66 -7.02 -4.57
N ARG A 164 -17.65 -7.21 -5.44
CA ARG A 164 -17.40 -7.65 -6.83
C ARG A 164 -16.66 -6.60 -7.64
N TRP A 165 -17.11 -5.34 -7.60
CA TRP A 165 -16.49 -4.28 -8.41
C TRP A 165 -15.07 -3.98 -7.99
N MET A 166 -14.78 -3.93 -6.69
CA MET A 166 -13.42 -3.65 -6.23
C MET A 166 -12.45 -4.81 -6.48
N ILE A 167 -12.91 -6.06 -6.33
CA ILE A 167 -12.12 -7.22 -6.74
C ILE A 167 -11.88 -7.19 -8.25
N LEU A 168 -12.88 -6.82 -9.05
CA LEU A 168 -12.72 -6.71 -10.49
C LEU A 168 -11.70 -5.61 -10.84
N PHE A 169 -11.83 -4.40 -10.29
CA PHE A 169 -10.92 -3.31 -10.63
C PHE A 169 -9.48 -3.49 -10.13
N LEU A 170 -9.26 -4.32 -9.11
CA LEU A 170 -7.91 -4.58 -8.58
C LEU A 170 -7.32 -5.92 -8.99
N LEU A 171 -8.11 -6.92 -9.40
CA LEU A 171 -7.60 -8.19 -9.95
C LEU A 171 -7.69 -8.28 -11.47
N ALA A 172 -8.65 -7.60 -12.13
CA ALA A 172 -8.75 -7.61 -13.60
C ALA A 172 -7.56 -6.95 -14.31
N PRO A 173 -6.83 -5.98 -13.71
CA PRO A 173 -5.59 -5.51 -14.31
C PRO A 173 -4.49 -6.57 -14.35
N LEU A 174 -4.49 -7.55 -13.43
CA LEU A 174 -3.40 -8.54 -13.32
C LEU A 174 -3.17 -9.34 -14.60
N PRO A 175 -4.19 -9.93 -15.25
CA PRO A 175 -3.98 -10.60 -16.55
C PRO A 175 -3.39 -9.69 -17.64
N ILE A 176 -3.79 -8.42 -17.68
CA ILE A 176 -3.28 -7.44 -18.66
C ILE A 176 -1.83 -7.09 -18.33
N GLN A 177 -1.51 -6.88 -17.05
CA GLN A 177 -0.16 -6.63 -16.56
C GLN A 177 0.75 -7.83 -16.85
N VAL A 178 0.29 -9.06 -16.59
CA VAL A 178 1.01 -10.30 -16.93
C VAL A 178 1.34 -10.33 -18.42
N LEU A 179 0.35 -10.08 -19.28
CA LEU A 179 0.54 -10.08 -20.72
C LEU A 179 1.58 -9.02 -21.13
N PHE A 180 1.42 -7.79 -20.65
CA PHE A 180 2.28 -6.68 -21.06
C PHE A 180 3.71 -6.81 -20.54
N PHE A 181 3.90 -7.31 -19.32
CA PHE A 181 5.21 -7.58 -18.75
C PHE A 181 5.88 -8.79 -19.43
N ALA A 182 5.14 -9.87 -19.67
CA ALA A 182 5.70 -11.09 -20.25
C ALA A 182 6.01 -10.99 -21.75
N THR A 183 5.23 -10.22 -22.53
CA THR A 183 5.40 -10.11 -24.00
C THR A 183 5.92 -8.76 -24.45
N GLY A 184 5.95 -7.75 -23.56
CA GLY A 184 6.41 -6.42 -23.88
C GLY A 184 7.91 -6.36 -24.13
N THR A 185 8.34 -5.44 -24.98
CA THR A 185 9.76 -5.08 -25.07
C THR A 185 10.17 -4.34 -23.79
N PRO A 186 11.30 -4.68 -23.15
CA PRO A 186 11.81 -3.93 -22.01
C PRO A 186 11.90 -2.44 -22.35
N HIS A 187 11.36 -1.57 -21.48
CA HIS A 187 11.29 -0.12 -21.70
C HIS A 187 10.47 0.33 -22.94
N GLY A 188 9.66 -0.55 -23.53
CA GLY A 188 8.70 -0.17 -24.57
C GLY A 188 7.38 0.31 -24.00
N THR A 189 6.52 0.86 -24.87
CA THR A 189 5.23 1.45 -24.47
C THR A 189 4.32 0.46 -23.71
N THR A 190 4.34 -0.83 -24.03
CA THR A 190 3.54 -1.83 -23.30
C THR A 190 4.02 -2.03 -21.86
N ASP A 191 5.33 -2.03 -21.64
CA ASP A 191 5.94 -2.09 -20.30
C ASP A 191 5.58 -0.83 -19.50
N GLU A 192 5.71 0.36 -20.10
CA GLU A 192 5.33 1.62 -19.47
C GLU A 192 3.86 1.65 -19.04
N ILE A 193 2.94 1.19 -19.91
CA ILE A 193 1.51 1.10 -19.57
C ILE A 193 1.30 0.14 -18.40
N ALA A 194 1.95 -1.03 -18.41
CA ALA A 194 1.85 -2.00 -17.32
C ALA A 194 2.34 -1.43 -15.99
N VAL A 195 3.45 -0.68 -16.00
CA VAL A 195 3.98 0.04 -14.84
C VAL A 195 2.97 1.05 -14.31
N ILE A 196 2.44 1.92 -15.18
CA ILE A 196 1.45 2.94 -14.78
C ILE A 196 0.21 2.29 -14.17
N VAL A 197 -0.33 1.25 -14.80
CA VAL A 197 -1.48 0.49 -14.29
C VAL A 197 -1.17 -0.10 -12.92
N THR A 198 0.05 -0.62 -12.71
CA THR A 198 0.51 -1.19 -11.44
C THR A 198 0.60 -0.13 -10.34
N ILE A 199 1.11 1.05 -10.66
CA ILE A 199 1.16 2.19 -9.72
C ILE A 199 -0.26 2.58 -9.31
N LEU A 200 -1.15 2.80 -10.29
CA LEU A 200 -2.54 3.17 -10.00
C LEU A 200 -3.27 2.10 -9.17
N GLN A 201 -3.02 0.81 -9.47
CA GLN A 201 -3.55 -0.31 -8.70
C GLN A 201 -3.06 -0.29 -7.24
N ALA A 202 -1.76 -0.06 -7.01
CA ALA A 202 -1.19 0.04 -5.65
C ALA A 202 -1.77 1.24 -4.87
N LEU A 203 -1.93 2.40 -5.52
CA LEU A 203 -2.53 3.59 -4.91
C LEU A 203 -4.01 3.39 -4.56
N ALA A 204 -4.74 2.63 -5.37
CA ALA A 204 -6.14 2.29 -5.11
C ALA A 204 -6.32 1.11 -4.14
N PHE A 205 -5.25 0.39 -3.79
CA PHE A 205 -5.34 -0.88 -3.07
C PHE A 205 -6.02 -0.77 -1.71
N PHE A 206 -5.73 0.27 -0.93
CA PHE A 206 -6.34 0.47 0.39
C PHE A 206 -7.87 0.57 0.33
N THR A 207 -8.43 0.97 -0.82
CA THR A 207 -9.88 1.07 -0.99
C THR A 207 -10.58 -0.27 -0.82
N LEU A 208 -9.87 -1.40 -1.02
CA LEU A 208 -10.31 -2.78 -0.73
C LEU A 208 -10.89 -2.96 0.66
N PHE A 209 -10.37 -2.21 1.61
CA PHE A 209 -10.63 -2.41 3.03
C PHE A 209 -11.65 -1.39 3.58
N LEU A 210 -12.06 -0.42 2.77
CA LEU A 210 -12.97 0.64 3.20
C LEU A 210 -14.39 0.10 3.49
N PRO A 211 -14.94 0.37 4.67
CA PRO A 211 -16.33 0.06 4.96
C PRO A 211 -17.23 1.03 4.18
N ARG A 212 -18.12 0.48 3.36
CA ARG A 212 -19.12 1.24 2.60
C ARG A 212 -20.51 0.95 3.16
N LYS A 213 -21.35 1.97 3.29
CA LYS A 213 -22.74 1.80 3.74
C LYS A 213 -23.48 0.88 2.78
N THR A 214 -24.14 -0.14 3.33
CA THR A 214 -25.12 -0.93 2.58
C THR A 214 -26.36 -0.06 2.35
N SER A 215 -26.82 0.06 1.11
CA SER A 215 -28.06 0.80 0.82
C SER A 215 -29.22 0.22 1.63
N GLN A 216 -29.96 1.09 2.33
CA GLN A 216 -31.10 0.73 3.19
C GLN A 216 -32.17 -0.11 2.48
N ALA A 217 -32.22 -0.09 1.14
CA ALA A 217 -33.10 -0.95 0.34
C ALA A 217 -32.90 -2.46 0.60
N SER A 218 -31.71 -2.89 1.01
CA SER A 218 -31.41 -4.31 1.32
C SER A 218 -31.78 -4.74 2.73
N MET A 219 -32.10 -3.80 3.64
CA MET A 219 -32.55 -4.12 4.99
C MET A 219 -34.05 -4.43 5.05
N LYS A 220 -34.86 -3.91 4.11
CA LYS A 220 -36.30 -4.20 4.05
C LYS A 220 -36.64 -5.63 3.66
N THR A 221 -35.76 -6.33 2.94
CA THR A 221 -36.00 -7.72 2.50
C THR A 221 -35.61 -8.78 3.54
N ALA A 222 -34.93 -8.40 4.63
CA ALA A 222 -34.48 -9.33 5.67
C ALA A 222 -35.38 -9.33 6.93
N GLY A 223 -36.42 -8.48 6.96
CA GLY A 223 -37.25 -8.27 8.15
C GLY A 223 -38.75 -8.37 7.91
N ALA A 224 -39.20 -8.96 6.79
CA ALA A 224 -40.60 -9.32 6.65
C ALA A 224 -40.80 -10.69 7.32
N PRO A 225 -41.45 -10.78 8.50
CA PRO A 225 -41.95 -12.06 8.98
C PRO A 225 -42.96 -12.60 7.95
N ALA A 226 -42.80 -13.87 7.59
CA ALA A 226 -43.82 -14.63 6.88
C ALA A 226 -45.01 -14.92 7.80
#